data_AF-A0ABD4DUQ3-F1
#
_entry.id   AF-A0ABD4DUQ3-F1
#
_cell.length_a   1.000
_cell.length_b   1.000
_cell.length_c   1.000
_cell.angle_alpha   90.00
_cell.angle_beta   90.00
_cell.angle_gamma   90.00
#
_symmetry.space_group_name_H-M   'P 1'
#
loop_
_entity.id
_entity.type
_entity.pdbx_description
1 polymer ?
#
loop_
_entity_poly.entity_id
_entity_poly.type
_entity_poly.pdbx_seq_one_letter_code
_entity_poly.pdbx_strand_id
1 'polypeptide(L)'
;MNDRLLVATRKGLFVLQADGKGGWTLSEPHFVGEPVSMVLADPRDGSLYAALNLGHFGVKLHRRRAGAPDWEECAVPVYPPQPPDEVRTDGNAPASTSANAEARRDI
;
A
#
# COMPACT_ATOMS: atom_id res chain seq x y z
N MET A 1 -26.43 12.95 -4.50
CA MET A 1 -26.44 11.60 -5.11
C MET A 1 -24.98 11.17 -5.23
N ASN A 2 -24.64 9.90 -5.06
CA ASN A 2 -23.25 9.49 -5.18
C ASN A 2 -22.97 9.18 -6.66
N ASP A 3 -22.40 10.14 -7.37
CA ASP A 3 -22.29 10.12 -8.83
C ASP A 3 -21.09 9.29 -9.32
N ARG A 4 -20.47 8.53 -8.41
CA ARG A 4 -19.24 7.79 -8.63
C ARG A 4 -19.38 6.34 -8.18
N LEU A 5 -19.00 5.40 -9.03
CA LEU A 5 -18.82 3.99 -8.70
C LEU A 5 -17.34 3.63 -8.76
N LEU A 6 -16.86 2.93 -7.74
CA LEU A 6 -15.51 2.37 -7.67
C LEU A 6 -15.62 0.86 -7.84
N VAL A 7 -15.05 0.33 -8.92
CA VAL A 7 -15.20 -1.08 -9.30
C VAL A 7 -13.83 -1.75 -9.22
N ALA A 8 -13.62 -2.46 -8.12
CA ALA A 8 -12.44 -3.29 -7.90
C ALA A 8 -12.59 -4.63 -8.63
N THR A 9 -11.55 -5.06 -9.35
CA THR A 9 -11.57 -6.28 -10.16
C THR A 9 -10.24 -7.03 -10.05
N ARG A 10 -10.20 -8.27 -10.58
CA ARG A 10 -8.95 -9.02 -10.77
C ARG A 10 -7.99 -8.43 -11.82
N LYS A 11 -8.39 -7.37 -12.51
CA LYS A 11 -7.63 -6.74 -13.62
C LYS A 11 -7.34 -5.26 -13.39
N GLY A 12 -7.66 -4.74 -12.21
CA GLY A 12 -7.45 -3.35 -11.83
C GLY A 12 -8.67 -2.72 -11.16
N LEU A 13 -8.60 -1.41 -10.97
CA LEU A 13 -9.65 -0.57 -10.43
C LEU A 13 -10.17 0.38 -11.50
N PHE A 14 -11.49 0.40 -11.66
CA PHE A 14 -12.20 1.27 -12.59
C PHE A 14 -13.04 2.28 -11.83
N VAL A 15 -13.05 3.54 -12.27
CA VAL A 15 -13.92 4.58 -11.71
C VAL A 15 -14.93 4.98 -12.78
N LEU A 16 -16.21 4.77 -12.48
CA LEU A 16 -17.30 5.19 -13.33
C LEU A 16 -17.94 6.45 -12.74
N GLN A 17 -18.23 7.41 -13.60
CA GLN A 17 -18.91 8.64 -13.24
C GLN A 17 -20.25 8.70 -13.96
N ALA A 18 -21.32 9.04 -13.25
CA ALA A 18 -22.62 9.24 -13.84
C ALA A 18 -22.55 10.44 -14.81
N ASP A 19 -23.15 10.30 -15.99
CA ASP A 19 -23.13 11.33 -17.03
C ASP A 19 -24.28 12.35 -16.91
N GLY A 20 -25.16 12.19 -15.90
CA GLY A 20 -26.35 13.01 -15.69
C GLY A 20 -27.52 12.71 -16.65
N LYS A 21 -27.36 11.76 -17.59
CA LYS A 21 -28.35 11.35 -18.59
C LYS A 21 -28.78 9.88 -18.43
N GLY A 22 -28.40 9.25 -17.32
CA GLY A 22 -28.68 7.85 -17.02
C GLY A 22 -27.61 6.88 -17.53
N GLY A 23 -26.51 7.38 -18.09
CA GLY A 23 -25.34 6.61 -18.48
C GLY A 23 -24.16 6.78 -17.51
N TRP A 24 -23.07 6.08 -17.85
CA TRP A 24 -21.83 6.09 -17.09
C TRP A 24 -20.64 6.33 -18.03
N THR A 25 -19.73 7.21 -17.62
CA THR A 25 -18.44 7.41 -18.28
C THR A 25 -17.37 6.70 -17.48
N LEU A 26 -16.52 5.93 -18.16
CA LEU A 26 -15.40 5.22 -17.56
C LEU A 26 -14.14 6.10 -17.57
N SER A 27 -13.47 6.25 -16.43
CA SER A 27 -12.15 6.89 -16.35
C SER A 27 -11.04 5.98 -16.84
N GLU A 28 -9.82 6.52 -16.92
CA GLU A 28 -8.63 5.68 -17.04
C GLU A 28 -8.56 4.65 -15.89
N PRO A 29 -8.20 3.40 -16.20
CA PRO A 29 -8.07 2.35 -15.20
C PRO A 29 -6.83 2.57 -14.32
N HIS A 30 -6.96 2.27 -13.04
CA HIS A 30 -5.86 2.23 -12.09
C HIS A 30 -5.41 0.79 -11.86
N PHE A 31 -4.12 0.60 -11.57
CA PHE A 31 -3.54 -0.73 -11.27
C PHE A 31 -3.82 -1.76 -12.38
N VAL A 32 -3.61 -1.38 -13.64
CA VAL A 32 -3.94 -2.23 -14.80
C VAL A 32 -3.23 -3.58 -14.71
N GLY A 33 -4.00 -4.66 -14.77
CA GLY A 33 -3.48 -6.03 -14.66
C GLY A 33 -3.32 -6.53 -13.24
N GLU A 34 -3.36 -5.64 -12.25
CA GLU A 34 -3.20 -6.00 -10.84
C GLU A 34 -4.56 -6.25 -10.17
N PRO A 35 -4.69 -7.34 -9.39
CA PRO A 35 -5.94 -7.66 -8.70
C PRO A 35 -6.18 -6.73 -7.51
N VAL A 36 -7.26 -5.94 -7.61
CA VAL A 36 -7.78 -5.10 -6.51
C VAL A 36 -8.93 -5.84 -5.84
N SER A 37 -8.78 -6.15 -4.55
CA SER A 37 -9.79 -6.90 -3.78
C SER A 37 -10.83 -5.99 -3.13
N MET A 38 -10.45 -4.76 -2.76
CA MET A 38 -11.34 -3.80 -2.12
C MET A 38 -10.88 -2.37 -2.39
N VAL A 39 -11.86 -1.47 -2.48
CA VAL A 39 -11.64 -0.03 -2.59
C VAL A 39 -12.53 0.69 -1.58
N LEU A 40 -11.98 1.67 -0.88
CA LEU A 40 -12.67 2.46 0.13
C LEU A 40 -12.51 3.95 -0.19
N ALA A 41 -13.63 4.67 -0.23
CA ALA A 41 -13.64 6.13 -0.19
C ALA A 41 -13.80 6.58 1.26
N ASP A 42 -12.77 7.22 1.82
CA ASP A 42 -12.81 7.74 3.18
C ASP A 42 -13.55 9.09 3.21
N PRO A 43 -14.72 9.19 3.85
CA PRO A 43 -15.47 10.44 3.91
C PRO A 43 -14.83 11.50 4.82
N ARG A 44 -13.83 11.15 5.62
CA ARG A 44 -13.19 12.07 6.58
C ARG A 44 -12.30 13.09 5.89
N ASP A 45 -11.63 12.67 4.82
CA ASP A 45 -10.69 13.51 4.08
C ASP A 45 -10.75 13.36 2.56
N GLY A 46 -11.67 12.53 2.05
CA GLY A 46 -11.86 12.29 0.62
C GLY A 46 -10.79 11.39 -0.02
N SER A 47 -9.89 10.78 0.76
CA SER A 47 -8.92 9.82 0.24
C SER A 47 -9.60 8.58 -0.31
N LEU A 48 -8.98 7.98 -1.32
CA LEU A 48 -9.28 6.63 -1.76
C LEU A 48 -8.20 5.67 -1.27
N TYR A 49 -8.61 4.49 -0.83
CA TYR A 49 -7.74 3.38 -0.50
C TYR A 49 -8.04 2.20 -1.41
N ALA A 50 -7.00 1.55 -1.92
CA ALA A 50 -7.10 0.34 -2.72
C ALA A 50 -6.26 -0.76 -2.09
N ALA A 51 -6.89 -1.89 -1.78
CA ALA A 51 -6.22 -3.09 -1.31
C ALA A 51 -5.97 -4.03 -2.50
N LEU A 52 -4.70 -4.30 -2.77
CA LEU A 52 -4.24 -5.17 -3.86
C LEU A 52 -3.86 -6.54 -3.29
N ASN A 53 -4.18 -7.61 -4.02
CA ASN A 53 -3.85 -8.99 -3.65
C ASN A 53 -2.89 -9.61 -4.67
N LEU A 54 -1.59 -9.32 -4.55
CA LEU A 54 -0.58 -9.61 -5.56
C LEU A 54 -0.01 -11.04 -5.51
N GLY A 55 -0.78 -11.99 -4.97
CA GLY A 55 -0.37 -13.39 -4.87
C GLY A 55 0.90 -13.56 -4.03
N HIS A 56 1.99 -14.02 -4.66
CA HIS A 56 3.28 -14.25 -3.99
C HIS A 56 3.87 -12.97 -3.37
N PHE A 57 3.61 -11.80 -3.95
CA PHE A 57 4.08 -10.52 -3.41
C PHE A 57 3.24 -10.02 -2.21
N GLY A 58 2.18 -10.73 -1.87
CA GLY A 58 1.31 -10.43 -0.73
C GLY A 58 0.35 -9.27 -0.99
N VAL A 59 -0.21 -8.76 0.10
CA VAL A 59 -1.17 -7.66 0.07
C VAL A 59 -0.45 -6.32 0.12
N LYS A 60 -0.88 -5.40 -0.75
CA LYS A 60 -0.40 -4.02 -0.80
C LYS A 60 -1.56 -3.06 -0.60
N LEU A 61 -1.36 -2.01 0.18
CA LEU A 61 -2.35 -0.95 0.37
C LEU A 61 -1.83 0.31 -0.31
N HIS A 62 -2.64 0.88 -1.20
CA HIS A 62 -2.34 2.16 -1.82
C HIS A 62 -3.36 3.20 -1.39
N ARG A 63 -2.92 4.45 -1.25
CA ARG A 63 -3.75 5.61 -0.94
C ARG A 63 -3.61 6.65 -2.03
N ARG A 64 -4.73 7.20 -2.48
CA ARG A 64 -4.78 8.42 -3.29
C ARG A 64 -5.50 9.49 -2.48
N ARG A 65 -4.81 10.56 -2.14
CA ARG A 65 -5.40 11.69 -1.39
C ARG A 65 -6.43 12.42 -2.24
N ALA A 66 -7.37 13.12 -1.60
CA ALA A 66 -8.34 13.94 -2.32
C ALA A 66 -7.62 14.96 -3.24
N GLY A 67 -7.99 14.96 -4.52
CA GLY A 67 -7.40 15.85 -5.52
C GLY A 67 -5.99 15.46 -6.00
N ALA A 68 -5.35 14.44 -5.42
CA ALA A 68 -4.04 13.99 -5.89
C ALA A 68 -4.15 13.30 -7.25
N PRO A 69 -3.16 13.44 -8.14
CA PRO A 69 -3.13 12.72 -9.41
C PRO A 69 -2.84 11.23 -9.20
N ASP A 70 -1.93 10.90 -8.28
CA ASP A 70 -1.31 9.59 -8.19
C ASP A 70 -1.67 8.82 -6.90
N TRP A 71 -1.40 7.52 -6.95
CA TRP A 71 -1.51 6.61 -5.81
C TRP A 71 -0.15 6.44 -5.12
N GLU A 72 -0.15 6.45 -3.80
CA GLU A 72 1.03 6.24 -2.95
C GLU A 72 0.90 4.88 -2.25
N GLU A 73 1.95 4.07 -2.23
CA GLU A 73 1.97 2.85 -1.40
C GLU A 73 2.00 3.23 0.08
N CYS A 74 1.11 2.63 0.88
CA CYS A 74 1.10 2.79 2.32
C CYS A 74 2.16 1.88 2.93
N ALA A 75 2.96 2.44 3.85
CA ALA A 75 3.92 1.66 4.62
C ALA A 75 3.21 0.55 5.41
N VAL A 76 3.88 -0.58 5.53
CA VAL A 76 3.45 -1.67 6.40
C VAL A 76 3.71 -1.31 7.87
N PRO A 77 2.97 -1.89 8.82
CA PRO A 77 3.33 -1.81 10.23
C PRO A 77 4.78 -2.25 10.45
N VAL A 78 5.54 -1.46 11.21
CA VAL A 78 6.92 -1.76 11.55
C VAL A 78 7.00 -1.98 13.06
N TYR A 79 7.70 -3.03 13.48
CA TYR A 79 7.99 -3.25 14.89
C TYR A 79 8.84 -2.09 15.45
N PRO A 80 8.68 -1.75 16.73
CA PRO A 80 9.62 -0.84 17.37
C PRO A 80 11.06 -1.38 17.27
N PRO A 81 12.08 -0.51 17.36
CA PRO A 81 13.47 -0.96 17.43
C PRO A 81 13.65 -2.04 18.48
N GLN A 82 14.41 -3.08 18.14
CA GLN A 82 14.73 -4.12 19.10
C GLN A 82 15.46 -3.50 20.30
N PRO A 83 15.10 -3.86 21.55
CA PRO A 83 15.88 -3.45 22.70
C PRO A 83 17.33 -3.94 22.53
N PRO A 84 18.32 -3.22 23.11
CA PRO A 84 19.70 -3.69 23.09
C PRO A 84 19.77 -5.11 23.68
N ASP A 85 20.60 -5.96 23.07
CA ASP A 85 20.80 -7.32 23.55
C ASP A 85 21.17 -7.30 25.04
N GLU A 86 20.45 -8.07 25.85
CA GLU A 86 20.87 -8.31 27.24
C GLU A 86 22.20 -9.06 27.19
N VAL A 87 23.22 -8.53 27.88
CA VAL A 87 24.51 -9.20 28.00
C VAL A 87 24.28 -10.52 28.71
N ARG A 88 24.36 -11.63 27.97
CA ARG A 88 24.31 -12.97 28.53
C ARG A 88 25.46 -13.12 29.52
N THR A 89 25.17 -13.02 30.81
CA THR A 89 26.15 -13.20 31.88
C THR A 89 26.24 -14.68 32.22
N ASP A 90 26.43 -15.54 31.22
CA ASP A 90 26.96 -16.87 31.46
C ASP A 90 28.45 -16.85 31.14
N GLY A 91 29.24 -17.42 32.04
CA GLY A 91 30.69 -17.21 32.12
C GLY A 91 31.53 -17.86 31.01
N ASN A 92 31.09 -17.80 29.75
CA ASN A 92 31.88 -18.24 28.61
C ASN A 92 31.62 -17.35 27.38
N ALA A 93 32.60 -16.50 27.06
CA ALA A 93 32.67 -15.68 25.84
C ALA A 93 34.04 -15.87 25.17
N PRO A 94 34.23 -15.59 23.85
CA PRO A 94 33.30 -14.94 22.90
C PRO A 94 33.16 -15.71 21.54
N ALA A 95 32.27 -15.35 20.60
CA ALA A 95 32.50 -14.29 19.60
C ALA A 95 31.19 -13.75 18.99
N SER A 96 30.94 -12.46 19.22
CA SER A 96 30.02 -11.64 18.43
C SER A 96 30.78 -11.06 17.23
N THR A 97 30.44 -11.48 16.01
CA THR A 97 30.80 -10.72 14.80
C THR A 97 29.60 -9.90 14.37
N SER A 98 29.63 -8.62 14.71
CA SER A 98 28.78 -7.60 14.11
C SER A 98 29.22 -7.35 12.67
N ALA A 99 28.47 -7.86 11.70
CA ALA A 99 28.63 -7.52 10.29
C ALA A 99 27.28 -7.07 9.72
N ASN A 100 26.93 -5.81 9.97
CA ASN A 100 26.08 -5.03 9.07
C ASN A 100 26.13 -3.54 9.46
N ALA A 101 27.28 -2.94 9.20
CA ALA A 101 27.39 -1.51 8.93
C ALA A 101 28.24 -1.41 7.65
N GLU A 102 27.83 -0.55 6.71
CA GLU A 102 28.50 -0.24 5.44
C GLU A 102 28.20 -1.16 4.24
N ALA A 103 27.01 -0.99 3.67
CA ALA A 103 26.80 -1.19 2.23
C ALA A 103 25.78 -0.18 1.69
N ARG A 104 26.08 1.13 1.85
CA ARG A 104 25.41 2.24 1.15
C ARG A 104 26.39 3.40 0.94
N ARG A 105 27.46 3.12 0.20
CA ARG A 105 28.10 4.11 -0.68
C ARG A 105 28.33 3.39 -2.01
N ASP A 106 27.84 4.04 -3.06
CA ASP A 106 28.11 3.78 -4.47
C ASP A 106 27.38 2.59 -5.14
N ILE A 107 26.19 2.90 -5.68
CA ILE A 107 25.78 2.75 -7.10
C ILE A 107 24.45 3.49 -7.29
#